data_AF-A0AAP2RFB1-F1
#
_entry.id   AF-A0AAP2RFB1-F1
#
_cell.length_a   1.000
_cell.length_b   1.000
_cell.length_c   1.000
_cell.angle_alpha   90.00
_cell.angle_beta   90.00
_cell.angle_gamma   90.00
#
_symmetry.space_group_name_H-M   'P 1'
#
loop_
_entity.id
_entity.type
_entity.pdbx_description
1 polymer ?
#
loop_
_entity_poly.entity_id
_entity_poly.type
_entity_poly.pdbx_seq_one_letter_code
_entity_poly.pdbx_strand_id
1 'polypeptide(L)'
;MMEQKIRWGSDFNKAMDEAKRSGKLLLLFFHSEMCSGCQMTIQKTLPEKKVMSHVEDRFVPQMYEVSEPEVQDLKKRFNIEWTPTFIIADDNGNEAYRWVGYLPQDEFRAQLTLGEGKLAFKEENFDKASKCFQKVIDMFSGTELVPEAMYYKGVALYKKSQDVSNLNRAHDELKSKFPDSSWTKKASVWKQ
;
A
#
# COMPACT_ATOMS: atom_id res chain seq x y z
N MET A 1 13.05 -23.88 16.92
CA MET A 1 13.03 -22.65 16.11
C MET A 1 11.62 -22.09 16.19
N MET A 2 11.42 -20.86 16.68
CA MET A 2 10.08 -20.27 16.71
C MET A 2 9.66 -19.96 15.28
N GLU A 3 8.53 -20.50 14.82
CA GLU A 3 7.93 -20.14 13.54
C GLU A 3 7.59 -18.64 13.58
N GLN A 4 8.30 -17.86 12.77
CA GLN A 4 7.97 -16.46 12.57
C GLN A 4 6.65 -16.43 11.80
N LYS A 5 5.61 -15.80 12.37
CA LYS A 5 4.27 -15.68 11.80
C LYS A 5 3.74 -14.28 12.06
N ILE A 6 2.97 -13.74 11.11
CA ILE A 6 2.23 -12.48 11.27
C ILE A 6 1.14 -12.64 12.34
N ARG A 7 1.08 -11.71 13.29
CA ARG A 7 0.11 -11.66 14.39
C ARG A 7 -1.16 -10.96 13.95
N TRP A 8 -1.98 -11.67 13.18
CA TRP A 8 -3.28 -11.19 12.74
C TRP A 8 -4.24 -10.99 13.91
N GLY A 9 -4.86 -9.81 13.98
CA GLY A 9 -6.08 -9.60 14.75
C GLY A 9 -7.34 -9.73 13.87
N SER A 10 -8.50 -9.63 14.52
CA SER A 10 -9.82 -9.68 13.88
C SER A 10 -10.82 -8.70 14.51
N ASP A 11 -10.34 -7.71 15.29
CA ASP A 11 -11.17 -6.72 15.97
C ASP A 11 -10.77 -5.32 15.50
N PHE A 12 -11.57 -4.78 14.59
CA PHE A 12 -11.28 -3.49 13.95
C PHE A 12 -11.12 -2.35 14.97
N ASN A 13 -11.96 -2.30 16.00
CA ASN A 13 -11.93 -1.22 16.98
C ASN A 13 -10.68 -1.32 17.86
N LYS A 14 -10.33 -2.52 18.34
CA LYS A 14 -9.08 -2.72 19.09
C LYS A 14 -7.85 -2.43 18.23
N ALA A 15 -7.91 -2.78 16.94
CA ALA A 15 -6.81 -2.52 16.02
C ALA A 15 -6.61 -1.02 15.77
N MET A 16 -7.69 -0.24 15.70
CA MET A 16 -7.63 1.23 15.65
C MET A 16 -6.94 1.81 16.88
N ASP A 17 -7.29 1.33 18.08
CA ASP A 17 -6.65 1.78 19.33
C ASP A 17 -5.17 1.38 19.38
N GLU A 18 -4.83 0.18 18.91
CA GLU A 18 -3.45 -0.29 18.83
C GLU A 18 -2.62 0.51 17.83
N ALA A 19 -3.16 0.81 16.64
CA ALA A 19 -2.50 1.61 15.61
C ALA A 19 -2.15 3.00 16.17
N LYS A 20 -3.11 3.67 16.82
CA LYS A 20 -2.89 4.97 17.47
C LYS A 20 -1.83 4.93 18.55
N ARG A 21 -1.84 3.90 19.41
CA ARG A 21 -0.88 3.75 20.51
C ARG A 21 0.53 3.42 20.03
N SER A 22 0.65 2.59 18.99
CA SER A 22 1.94 2.09 18.49
C SER A 22 2.56 2.98 17.42
N GLY A 23 1.78 3.86 16.79
CA GLY A 23 2.20 4.64 15.61
C GLY A 23 2.35 3.80 14.34
N LYS A 24 1.89 2.54 14.35
CA LYS A 24 1.83 1.66 13.18
C LYS A 24 0.56 1.89 12.39
N LEU A 25 0.60 1.56 11.10
CA LEU A 25 -0.53 1.72 10.20
C LEU A 25 -1.49 0.53 10.29
N LEU A 26 -2.78 0.73 10.03
CA LEU A 26 -3.72 -0.38 10.01
C LEU A 26 -3.73 -1.05 8.63
N LEU A 27 -3.42 -2.35 8.59
CA LEU A 27 -3.53 -3.18 7.37
C LEU A 27 -4.71 -4.13 7.53
N LEU A 28 -5.72 -3.98 6.68
CA LEU A 28 -6.89 -4.86 6.65
C LEU A 28 -6.76 -5.83 5.49
N PHE A 29 -6.92 -7.12 5.74
CA PHE A 29 -6.97 -8.16 4.73
C PHE A 29 -8.34 -8.86 4.77
N PHE A 30 -9.14 -8.65 3.73
CA PHE A 30 -10.41 -9.34 3.53
C PHE A 30 -10.22 -10.54 2.60
N HIS A 31 -10.59 -11.72 3.06
CA HIS A 31 -10.46 -12.98 2.34
C HIS A 31 -11.74 -13.80 2.31
N SER A 32 -11.73 -14.85 1.50
CA SER A 32 -12.69 -15.93 1.56
C SER A 32 -11.99 -17.29 1.50
N GLU A 33 -12.50 -18.30 2.21
CA GLU A 33 -12.01 -19.68 2.08
C GLU A 33 -12.18 -20.25 0.66
N MET A 34 -13.24 -19.82 -0.04
CA MET A 34 -13.56 -20.22 -1.43
C MET A 34 -12.90 -19.29 -2.47
N CYS A 35 -11.72 -18.76 -2.18
CA CYS A 35 -11.01 -17.83 -3.06
C CYS A 35 -9.57 -18.33 -3.31
N SER A 36 -9.29 -18.75 -4.54
CA SER A 36 -7.97 -19.27 -4.93
C SER A 36 -6.85 -18.24 -4.75
N GLY A 37 -7.12 -16.96 -5.07
CA GLY A 37 -6.17 -15.87 -4.85
C GLY A 37 -5.86 -15.63 -3.36
N CYS A 38 -6.83 -15.87 -2.49
CA CYS A 38 -6.69 -15.76 -1.05
C CYS A 38 -5.81 -16.89 -0.51
N GLN A 39 -6.09 -18.12 -0.94
CA GLN A 39 -5.27 -19.29 -0.61
C GLN A 39 -3.82 -19.11 -1.07
N MET A 40 -3.61 -18.64 -2.30
CA MET A 40 -2.27 -18.32 -2.82
C MET A 40 -1.57 -17.25 -1.97
N THR A 41 -2.28 -16.18 -1.59
CA THR A 41 -1.70 -15.13 -0.74
C THR A 41 -1.29 -15.68 0.62
N ILE A 42 -2.15 -16.47 1.26
CA ILE A 42 -1.91 -17.06 2.60
C ILE A 42 -0.79 -18.09 2.57
N GLN A 43 -0.69 -18.91 1.52
CA GLN A 43 0.26 -20.02 1.45
C GLN A 43 1.60 -19.64 0.82
N LYS A 44 1.64 -18.63 -0.04
CA LYS A 44 2.83 -18.27 -0.83
C LYS A 44 3.40 -16.90 -0.50
N THR A 45 2.57 -15.90 -0.20
CA THR A 45 3.04 -14.53 -0.02
C THR A 45 3.25 -14.19 1.46
N LEU A 46 2.25 -14.42 2.30
CA LEU A 46 2.31 -14.08 3.73
C LEU A 46 3.41 -14.83 4.51
N PRO A 47 3.78 -16.09 4.21
CA PRO A 47 4.84 -16.80 4.91
C PRO A 47 6.26 -16.36 4.54
N GLU A 48 6.42 -15.53 3.49
CA GLU A 48 7.74 -15.04 3.09
C GLU A 48 8.32 -14.13 4.18
N LYS A 49 9.53 -14.42 4.65
CA LYS A 49 10.17 -13.70 5.78
C LYS A 49 10.19 -12.19 5.57
N LYS A 50 10.47 -11.75 4.34
CA LYS A 50 10.50 -10.32 3.98
C LYS A 50 9.12 -9.67 4.01
N VAL A 51 8.05 -10.42 3.79
CA VAL A 51 6.67 -9.93 3.93
C VAL A 51 6.32 -9.86 5.41
N MET A 52 6.58 -10.93 6.17
CA MET A 52 6.27 -10.98 7.60
C MET A 52 6.93 -9.84 8.37
N SER A 53 8.24 -9.64 8.20
CA SER A 53 8.94 -8.53 8.85
C SER A 53 8.37 -7.17 8.44
N HIS A 54 8.08 -6.99 7.15
CA HIS A 54 7.54 -5.71 6.67
C HIS A 54 6.15 -5.41 7.27
N VAL A 55 5.28 -6.43 7.37
CA VAL A 55 3.96 -6.30 7.98
C VAL A 55 4.10 -6.03 9.48
N GLU A 56 4.84 -6.86 10.22
CA GLU A 56 4.99 -6.74 11.67
C GLU A 56 5.67 -5.43 12.09
N ASP A 57 6.64 -4.92 11.34
CA ASP A 57 7.39 -3.71 11.71
C ASP A 57 6.57 -2.44 11.51
N ARG A 58 5.66 -2.43 10.52
CA ARG A 58 5.02 -1.21 10.03
C ARG A 58 3.52 -1.16 10.26
N PHE A 59 2.88 -2.30 10.46
CA PHE A 59 1.42 -2.41 10.49
C PHE A 59 0.88 -3.10 11.74
N VAL A 60 -0.37 -2.78 12.07
CA VAL A 60 -1.28 -3.60 12.88
C VAL A 60 -2.10 -4.41 11.88
N PRO A 61 -1.77 -5.70 11.65
CA PRO A 61 -2.42 -6.49 10.61
C PRO A 61 -3.73 -7.11 11.11
N GLN A 62 -4.81 -6.97 10.34
CA GLN A 62 -6.11 -7.57 10.62
C GLN A 62 -6.55 -8.44 9.45
N MET A 63 -7.15 -9.58 9.75
CA MET A 63 -7.61 -10.56 8.78
C MET A 63 -9.10 -10.86 9.03
N TYR A 64 -9.91 -10.79 7.97
CA TYR A 64 -11.36 -10.94 8.06
C TYR A 64 -11.88 -11.89 6.96
N GLU A 65 -12.62 -12.91 7.38
CA GLU A 65 -13.36 -13.78 6.48
C GLU A 65 -14.68 -13.12 6.08
N VAL A 66 -14.87 -12.82 4.79
CA VAL A 66 -16.00 -12.01 4.32
C VAL A 66 -17.36 -12.71 4.40
N SER A 67 -17.39 -14.01 4.73
CA SER A 67 -18.61 -14.77 4.98
C SER A 67 -19.07 -14.76 6.44
N GLU A 68 -18.21 -14.33 7.37
CA GLU A 68 -18.54 -14.24 8.79
C GLU A 68 -19.62 -13.16 9.05
N PRO A 69 -20.66 -13.44 9.85
CA PRO A 69 -21.72 -12.48 10.18
C PRO A 69 -21.20 -11.17 10.79
N GLU A 70 -20.22 -11.25 11.68
CA GLU A 70 -19.59 -10.12 12.37
C GLU A 70 -18.78 -9.21 11.43
N VAL A 71 -18.36 -9.73 10.27
CA VAL A 71 -17.59 -8.98 9.26
C VAL A 71 -18.50 -8.23 8.30
N GLN A 72 -19.81 -8.53 8.22
CA GLN A 72 -20.69 -7.98 7.17
C GLN A 72 -20.78 -6.45 7.17
N ASP A 73 -20.81 -5.83 8.35
CA ASP A 73 -20.85 -4.36 8.44
C ASP A 73 -19.51 -3.73 8.03
N LEU A 74 -18.39 -4.39 8.37
CA LEU A 74 -17.06 -3.95 7.95
C LEU A 74 -16.87 -4.11 6.43
N LYS A 75 -17.34 -5.23 5.86
CA LYS A 75 -17.38 -5.52 4.44
C LYS A 75 -18.15 -4.45 3.66
N LYS A 76 -19.32 -4.03 4.17
CA LYS A 76 -20.11 -2.93 3.60
C LYS A 76 -19.40 -1.59 3.73
N ARG A 77 -18.86 -1.28 4.92
CA ARG A 77 -18.13 -0.02 5.19
C ARG A 77 -16.99 0.19 4.21
N PHE A 78 -16.22 -0.86 3.94
CA PHE A 78 -15.09 -0.83 3.03
C PHE A 78 -15.45 -1.26 1.60
N ASN A 79 -16.73 -1.34 1.22
CA ASN A 79 -17.17 -1.75 -0.12
C ASN A 79 -16.37 -2.93 -0.71
N ILE A 80 -16.35 -4.06 0.01
CA ILE A 80 -15.59 -5.25 -0.38
C ILE A 80 -16.44 -6.09 -1.34
N GLU A 81 -16.11 -5.99 -2.63
CA GLU A 81 -16.79 -6.70 -3.72
C GLU A 81 -16.02 -7.93 -4.20
N TRP A 82 -14.70 -7.96 -4.00
CA TRP A 82 -13.82 -9.03 -4.46
C TRP A 82 -12.78 -9.39 -3.41
N THR A 83 -12.23 -10.61 -3.49
CA THR A 83 -11.16 -11.08 -2.60
C THR A 83 -10.01 -11.73 -3.39
N PRO A 84 -8.76 -11.69 -2.90
CA PRO A 84 -8.33 -10.97 -1.69
C PRO A 84 -8.37 -9.45 -1.89
N THR A 85 -8.77 -8.70 -0.86
CA THR A 85 -8.69 -7.23 -0.86
C THR A 85 -7.87 -6.79 0.33
N PHE A 86 -6.92 -5.89 0.09
CA PHE A 86 -6.09 -5.29 1.12
C PHE A 86 -6.33 -3.79 1.17
N ILE A 87 -6.41 -3.26 2.39
CA ILE A 87 -6.64 -1.83 2.64
C ILE A 87 -5.64 -1.35 3.68
N ILE A 88 -5.03 -0.21 3.42
CA ILE A 88 -4.34 0.58 4.45
C ILE A 88 -5.29 1.72 4.84
N ALA A 89 -5.60 1.79 6.14
CA ALA A 89 -6.49 2.81 6.68
C ALA A 89 -5.71 3.92 7.41
N ASP A 90 -6.28 5.12 7.41
CA ASP A 90 -5.79 6.26 8.20
C ASP A 90 -6.20 6.19 9.67
N ASP A 91 -5.74 7.14 10.48
CA ASP A 91 -6.00 7.19 11.94
C ASP A 91 -7.48 7.37 12.32
N ASN A 92 -8.33 7.68 11.35
CA ASN A 92 -9.79 7.75 11.51
C ASN A 92 -10.49 6.46 11.03
N GLY A 93 -9.73 5.49 10.55
CA GLY A 93 -10.22 4.23 10.04
C GLY A 93 -10.86 4.37 8.65
N ASN A 94 -10.51 5.42 7.91
CA ASN A 94 -10.93 5.56 6.51
C ASN A 94 -9.87 4.94 5.60
N GLU A 95 -10.31 4.41 4.46
CA GLU A 95 -9.41 3.91 3.44
C GLU A 95 -8.48 5.03 2.93
N ALA A 96 -7.18 4.75 2.93
CA ALA A 96 -6.15 5.60 2.34
C ALA A 96 -5.53 4.96 1.10
N TYR A 97 -5.45 3.63 1.08
CA TYR A 97 -4.93 2.88 -0.05
C TYR A 97 -5.54 1.48 -0.13
N ARG A 98 -5.71 0.96 -1.36
CA ARG A 98 -6.27 -0.36 -1.63
C ARG A 98 -5.53 -1.03 -2.78
N TRP A 99 -5.38 -2.34 -2.68
CA TRP A 99 -5.17 -3.21 -3.84
C TRP A 99 -6.03 -4.47 -3.72
N VAL A 100 -6.35 -5.05 -4.89
CA VAL A 100 -7.25 -6.20 -5.01
C VAL A 100 -6.54 -7.28 -5.83
N GLY A 101 -6.69 -8.54 -5.41
CA GLY A 101 -6.10 -9.69 -6.08
C GLY A 101 -4.79 -10.18 -5.46
N TYR A 102 -4.40 -11.38 -5.86
CA TYR A 102 -3.16 -12.00 -5.44
C TYR A 102 -1.95 -11.25 -6.01
N LEU A 103 -0.90 -11.12 -5.19
CA LEU A 103 0.40 -10.60 -5.60
C LEU A 103 1.54 -11.45 -4.99
N PRO A 104 2.63 -11.70 -5.73
CA PRO A 104 3.85 -12.28 -5.18
C PRO A 104 4.52 -11.36 -4.14
N GLN A 105 5.56 -11.87 -3.49
CA GLN A 105 6.30 -11.18 -2.43
C GLN A 105 6.65 -9.71 -2.76
N ASP A 106 7.27 -9.46 -3.91
CA ASP A 106 7.88 -8.15 -4.18
C ASP A 106 6.83 -7.12 -4.55
N GLU A 107 5.84 -7.49 -5.36
CA GLU A 107 4.67 -6.67 -5.65
C GLU A 107 3.88 -6.39 -4.37
N PHE A 108 3.66 -7.38 -3.50
CA PHE A 108 2.97 -7.19 -2.22
C PHE A 108 3.71 -6.18 -1.32
N ARG A 109 5.03 -6.31 -1.20
CA ARG A 109 5.84 -5.37 -0.40
C ARG A 109 5.93 -3.99 -1.04
N ALA A 110 5.87 -3.91 -2.38
CA ALA A 110 5.76 -2.65 -3.10
C ALA A 110 4.42 -1.97 -2.79
N GLN A 111 3.30 -2.70 -2.77
CA GLN A 111 1.99 -2.18 -2.38
C GLN A 111 1.99 -1.62 -0.95
N LEU A 112 2.55 -2.37 0.01
CA LEU A 112 2.69 -1.89 1.39
C LEU A 112 3.46 -0.56 1.47
N THR A 113 4.59 -0.47 0.75
CA THR A 113 5.43 0.73 0.75
C THR A 113 4.75 1.91 0.06
N LEU A 114 4.12 1.65 -1.09
CA LEU A 114 3.39 2.64 -1.87
C LEU A 114 2.22 3.20 -1.06
N GLY A 115 1.42 2.32 -0.44
CA GLY A 115 0.30 2.72 0.40
C GLY A 115 0.69 3.51 1.64
N GLU A 116 1.80 3.16 2.31
CA GLU A 116 2.37 4.01 3.36
C GLU A 116 2.73 5.41 2.81
N GLY A 117 3.34 5.48 1.63
CA GLY A 117 3.66 6.75 0.98
C GLY A 117 2.43 7.58 0.61
N LYS A 118 1.35 6.92 0.16
CA LYS A 118 0.07 7.55 -0.18
C LYS A 118 -0.64 8.11 1.04
N LEU A 119 -0.64 7.37 2.15
CA LEU A 119 -1.17 7.85 3.42
C LEU A 119 -0.37 9.06 3.90
N ALA A 120 0.97 8.97 3.92
CA ALA A 120 1.82 10.10 4.28
C ALA A 120 1.60 11.32 3.38
N PHE A 121 1.36 11.11 2.08
CA PHE A 121 1.03 12.19 1.15
C PHE A 121 -0.33 12.84 1.47
N LYS A 122 -1.35 12.03 1.81
CA LYS A 122 -2.67 12.51 2.24
C LYS A 122 -2.58 13.36 3.51
N GLU A 123 -1.67 13.01 4.41
CA GLU A 123 -1.36 13.73 5.65
C GLU A 123 -0.42 14.93 5.44
N GLU A 124 -0.10 15.28 4.19
CA GLU A 124 0.85 16.35 3.82
C GLU A 124 2.28 16.16 4.37
N ASN A 125 2.61 14.96 4.84
CA ASN A 125 3.96 14.58 5.21
C ASN A 125 4.77 14.21 3.95
N PHE A 126 5.05 15.22 3.13
CA PHE A 126 5.72 15.06 1.83
C PHE A 126 7.15 14.51 1.95
N ASP A 127 7.81 14.72 3.10
CA ASP A 127 9.12 14.14 3.39
C ASP A 127 9.05 12.63 3.56
N LYS A 128 8.11 12.12 4.35
CA LYS A 128 7.89 10.67 4.49
C LYS A 128 7.38 10.09 3.18
N ALA A 129 6.42 10.75 2.53
CA ALA A 129 5.85 10.29 1.27
C ALA A 129 6.92 10.10 0.18
N SER A 130 7.75 11.11 -0.07
CA SER A 130 8.82 11.04 -1.07
C SER A 130 9.85 9.94 -0.78
N LYS A 131 10.18 9.70 0.49
CA LYS A 131 11.06 8.58 0.91
C LYS A 131 10.42 7.21 0.64
N CYS A 132 9.13 7.05 0.92
CA CYS A 132 8.40 5.80 0.62
C CYS A 132 8.37 5.54 -0.89
N PHE A 133 8.03 6.56 -1.69
CA PHE A 133 8.03 6.40 -3.15
C PHE A 133 9.43 6.12 -3.70
N GLN A 134 10.47 6.76 -3.18
CA GLN A 134 11.85 6.45 -3.52
C GLN A 134 12.20 4.99 -3.21
N LYS A 135 11.79 4.50 -2.03
CA LYS A 135 11.98 3.10 -1.64
C LYS A 135 11.30 2.13 -2.62
N VAL A 136 10.14 2.49 -3.17
CA VAL A 136 9.49 1.68 -4.22
C VAL A 136 10.36 1.61 -5.48
N ILE A 137 10.88 2.74 -5.92
CA ILE A 137 11.72 2.83 -7.12
C ILE A 137 13.01 2.01 -6.95
N ASP A 138 13.64 2.08 -5.77
CA ASP A 138 14.94 1.44 -5.52
C ASP A 138 14.83 -0.05 -5.23
N MET A 139 13.84 -0.46 -4.43
CA MET A 139 13.74 -1.83 -3.93
C MET A 139 12.83 -2.73 -4.75
N PHE A 140 11.91 -2.15 -5.53
CA PHE A 140 10.87 -2.87 -6.27
C PHE A 140 10.85 -2.47 -7.74
N SER A 141 12.04 -2.23 -8.31
CA SER A 141 12.24 -1.72 -9.68
C SER A 141 11.63 -2.58 -10.79
N GLY A 142 11.35 -3.85 -10.52
CA GLY A 142 10.70 -4.78 -11.45
C GLY A 142 9.16 -4.75 -11.41
N THR A 143 8.57 -4.00 -10.49
CA THR A 143 7.11 -3.97 -10.31
C THR A 143 6.45 -2.90 -11.19
N GLU A 144 5.18 -3.11 -11.52
CA GLU A 144 4.38 -2.14 -12.29
C GLU A 144 4.10 -0.81 -11.54
N LEU A 145 4.43 -0.76 -10.24
CA LEU A 145 4.20 0.39 -9.37
C LEU A 145 5.27 1.48 -9.50
N VAL A 146 6.40 1.19 -10.14
CA VAL A 146 7.52 2.13 -10.26
C VAL A 146 7.11 3.45 -10.92
N PRO A 147 6.36 3.47 -12.05
CA PRO A 147 5.94 4.72 -12.67
C PRO A 147 5.00 5.52 -11.77
N GLU A 148 4.13 4.84 -11.01
CA GLU A 148 3.28 5.51 -10.01
C GLU A 148 4.11 6.17 -8.92
N ALA A 149 5.08 5.43 -8.36
CA ALA A 149 5.97 5.94 -7.33
C ALA A 149 6.80 7.13 -7.83
N MET A 150 7.35 7.06 -9.05
CA MET A 150 8.07 8.18 -9.67
C MET A 150 7.20 9.43 -9.80
N TYR A 151 5.97 9.26 -10.28
CA TYR A 151 5.01 10.35 -10.39
C TYR A 151 4.77 11.02 -9.02
N TYR A 152 4.38 10.23 -8.01
CA TYR A 152 4.05 10.78 -6.70
C TYR A 152 5.26 11.30 -5.93
N LYS A 153 6.46 10.75 -6.15
CA LYS A 153 7.71 11.33 -5.63
C LYS A 153 7.91 12.75 -6.17
N GLY A 154 7.77 12.95 -7.47
CA GLY A 154 7.87 14.27 -8.09
C GLY A 154 6.86 15.26 -7.51
N VAL A 155 5.60 14.85 -7.40
CA VAL A 155 4.53 15.67 -6.82
C VAL A 155 4.79 15.99 -5.35
N ALA A 156 5.26 15.02 -4.55
CA ALA A 156 5.59 15.24 -3.14
C ALA A 156 6.73 16.27 -2.98
N LEU A 157 7.80 16.14 -3.77
CA LEU A 157 8.92 17.08 -3.74
C LEU A 157 8.50 18.48 -4.18
N TYR A 158 7.64 18.58 -5.20
CA TYR A 158 7.04 19.85 -5.61
C TYR A 158 6.17 20.44 -4.49
N LYS A 159 5.23 19.67 -3.92
CA LYS A 159 4.37 20.14 -2.82
C LYS A 159 5.18 20.66 -1.63
N LYS A 160 6.30 20.01 -1.32
CA LYS A 160 7.24 20.43 -0.27
C LYS A 160 7.97 21.74 -0.60
N SER A 161 8.45 21.90 -1.83
CA SER A 161 9.40 22.98 -2.18
C SER A 161 8.82 24.12 -3.00
N GLN A 162 7.66 23.92 -3.62
CA GLN A 162 7.08 24.73 -4.70
C GLN A 162 7.98 24.89 -5.94
N ASP A 163 9.05 24.08 -6.04
CA ASP A 163 9.96 24.10 -7.18
C ASP A 163 9.47 23.15 -8.30
N VAL A 164 9.01 23.76 -9.40
CA VAL A 164 8.50 23.09 -10.60
C VAL A 164 9.56 22.18 -11.25
N SER A 165 10.86 22.41 -11.00
CA SER A 165 11.93 21.54 -11.50
C SER A 165 11.76 20.07 -11.07
N ASN A 166 11.13 19.82 -9.91
CA ASN A 166 10.85 18.47 -9.43
C ASN A 166 9.80 17.75 -10.27
N LEU A 167 8.78 18.47 -10.78
CA LEU A 167 7.80 17.92 -11.70
C LEU A 167 8.42 17.65 -13.07
N ASN A 168 9.22 18.60 -13.57
CA ASN A 168 9.92 18.46 -14.85
C ASN A 168 10.85 17.24 -14.85
N ARG A 169 11.61 17.04 -13.78
CA ARG A 169 12.49 15.88 -13.62
C ARG A 169 11.71 14.58 -13.59
N ALA A 170 10.61 14.51 -12.82
CA ALA A 170 9.77 13.33 -12.76
C ALA A 170 9.15 13.00 -14.12
N HIS A 171 8.67 14.01 -14.86
CA HIS A 171 8.19 13.85 -16.23
C HIS A 171 9.28 13.28 -17.15
N ASP A 172 10.48 13.88 -17.14
CA ASP A 172 11.56 13.47 -18.05
C ASP A 172 12.03 12.04 -17.75
N GLU A 173 12.14 11.67 -16.46
CA GLU A 173 12.48 10.30 -16.06
C GLU A 173 11.37 9.28 -16.44
N LEU A 174 10.10 9.64 -16.24
CA LEU A 174 8.96 8.79 -16.64
C LEU A 174 8.90 8.58 -18.14
N LYS A 175 9.04 9.66 -18.93
CA LYS A 175 9.06 9.59 -20.38
C LYS A 175 10.22 8.74 -20.90
N SER A 176 11.38 8.82 -20.25
CA SER A 176 12.55 8.04 -20.64
C SER A 176 12.43 6.55 -20.29
N LYS A 177 11.95 6.21 -19.08
CA LYS A 177 11.96 4.83 -18.57
C LYS A 177 10.67 4.07 -18.84
N PHE A 178 9.55 4.77 -18.91
CA PHE A 178 8.21 4.20 -19.01
C PHE A 178 7.33 4.99 -20.00
N PRO A 179 7.74 5.17 -21.26
CA PRO A 179 7.07 6.05 -22.22
C PRO A 179 5.58 5.74 -22.39
N ASP A 180 5.19 4.46 -22.32
CA ASP A 180 3.81 4.01 -22.57
C ASP A 180 2.93 3.96 -21.30
N SER A 181 3.50 4.24 -20.12
CA SER A 181 2.76 4.19 -18.85
C SER A 181 1.67 5.27 -18.78
N SER A 182 0.54 4.93 -18.15
CA SER A 182 -0.50 5.91 -17.83
C SER A 182 0.01 7.06 -16.95
N TRP A 183 1.05 6.81 -16.13
CA TRP A 183 1.67 7.82 -15.29
C TRP A 183 2.50 8.83 -16.09
N THR A 184 3.12 8.39 -17.19
CA THR A 184 3.79 9.30 -18.14
C THR A 184 2.78 10.20 -18.84
N LYS A 185 1.63 9.65 -19.26
CA LYS A 185 0.53 10.44 -19.84
C LYS A 185 0.04 11.49 -18.85
N LYS A 186 -0.15 11.14 -17.57
CA LYS A 186 -0.55 12.09 -16.51
C LYS A 186 0.50 13.19 -16.29
N ALA A 187 1.79 12.85 -16.32
CA ALA A 187 2.88 13.80 -16.11
C ALA A 187 3.09 14.77 -17.29
N SER A 188 2.57 14.45 -18.48
CA SER A 188 2.82 15.22 -19.71
C SER A 188 2.39 16.69 -19.63
N VAL A 189 1.44 17.03 -18.75
CA VAL A 189 0.93 18.40 -18.59
C VAL A 189 1.82 19.31 -17.74
N TRP A 190 2.83 18.77 -17.07
CA TRP A 190 3.72 19.55 -16.19
C TRP A 190 4.74 20.38 -16.96
N LYS A 191 5.08 19.93 -18.17
CA LYS A 191 6.06 20.57 -19.04
C LYS A 191 5.33 21.10 -20.28
N GLN A 192 5.05 22.41 -20.27
CA GLN A 192 4.55 23.15 -21.43
C GLN A 192 5.73 23.73 -22.21
#